data_AF-A0AAV3WCW4-F1
#
_entry.id   AF-A0AAV3WCW4-F1
#
_cell.length_a   1.000
_cell.length_b   1.000
_cell.length_c   1.000
_cell.angle_alpha   90.00
_cell.angle_beta   90.00
_cell.angle_gamma   90.00
#
_symmetry.space_group_name_H-M   'P 1'
#
loop_
_entity.id
_entity.type
_entity.pdbx_description
1 polymer ?
#
loop_
_entity_poly.entity_id
_entity_poly.type
_entity_poly.pdbx_seq_one_letter_code
_entity_poly.pdbx_strand_id
1 'polypeptide(L)'
;MLRLILASAVCVGLLSGCATTKELVNKVGSSDTPLAQVLKERPDLRNELATVEIRQYFNTVESPTAAEVKVTETGLLDDSVKSVRTVYNFKLVDGDWEKTATKTSYQCARGKNTKNFQTAKCA
;
A
#
# COMPACT_ATOMS: atom_id res chain seq x y z
N MET A 1 -37.07 36.52 49.01
CA MET A 1 -37.60 35.91 47.77
C MET A 1 -37.49 36.93 46.64
N LEU A 2 -37.32 36.46 45.40
CA LEU A 2 -37.04 37.21 44.15
C LEU A 2 -35.53 37.42 43.87
N ARG A 3 -34.83 36.36 43.42
CA ARG A 3 -34.49 36.04 42.01
C ARG A 3 -33.33 36.92 41.51
N LEU A 4 -32.09 36.41 41.51
CA LEU A 4 -31.46 35.67 40.41
C LEU A 4 -31.59 36.40 39.07
N ILE A 5 -30.45 36.75 38.48
CA ILE A 5 -30.12 36.94 37.05
C ILE A 5 -29.22 38.18 36.93
N LEU A 6 -27.90 37.97 36.76
CA LEU A 6 -26.98 38.79 35.96
C LEU A 6 -25.52 38.45 36.33
N ALA A 7 -24.96 37.45 35.66
CA ALA A 7 -23.52 37.35 35.34
C ALA A 7 -23.25 36.08 34.52
N SER A 8 -23.98 35.90 33.41
CA SER A 8 -23.67 34.90 32.39
C SER A 8 -23.15 35.63 31.16
N ALA A 9 -21.91 36.08 31.23
CA ALA A 9 -21.17 36.56 30.06
C ALA A 9 -19.69 36.36 30.35
N VAL A 10 -19.14 35.28 29.81
CA VAL A 10 -17.75 35.04 29.39
C VAL A 10 -17.56 33.52 29.44
N CYS A 11 -17.67 32.88 28.27
CA CYS A 11 -17.02 31.63 27.87
C CYS A 11 -17.66 31.12 26.56
N VAL A 12 -17.79 32.00 25.56
CA VAL A 12 -18.05 31.59 24.17
C VAL A 12 -16.85 32.04 23.35
N GLY A 13 -15.72 31.36 23.54
CA GLY A 13 -14.45 31.74 22.90
C GLY A 13 -13.42 30.62 22.74
N LEU A 14 -13.76 29.36 23.04
CA LEU A 14 -12.77 28.26 23.04
C LEU A 14 -13.11 27.09 22.09
N LEU A 15 -13.98 27.28 21.09
CA LEU A 15 -14.37 26.20 20.17
C LEU A 15 -13.96 26.41 18.70
N SER A 16 -13.05 27.33 18.39
CA SER A 16 -12.46 27.42 17.04
C SER A 16 -11.32 26.41 16.78
N GLY A 17 -10.97 25.56 17.75
CA GLY A 17 -9.83 24.64 17.66
C GLY A 17 -10.06 23.32 16.89
N CYS A 18 -11.27 23.02 16.42
CA CYS A 18 -11.58 21.68 15.87
C CYS A 18 -11.21 21.49 14.38
N ALA A 19 -10.72 22.53 13.69
CA ALA A 19 -10.24 22.39 12.32
C ALA A 19 -8.82 21.80 12.25
N THR A 20 -7.94 22.16 13.18
CA THR A 20 -6.54 21.68 13.23
C THR A 20 -6.40 20.23 13.70
N THR A 21 -7.40 19.69 14.40
CA THR A 21 -7.38 18.29 14.86
C THR A 21 -7.45 17.30 13.70
N LYS A 22 -8.09 17.63 12.56
CA LYS A 22 -8.18 16.71 11.41
C LYS A 22 -6.84 16.47 10.73
N GLU A 23 -6.03 17.53 10.58
CA GLU A 23 -4.67 17.44 10.04
C GLU A 23 -3.74 16.65 10.98
N LEU A 24 -3.87 16.87 12.30
CA LEU A 24 -3.10 16.13 13.30
C LEU A 24 -3.54 14.65 13.44
N VAL A 25 -4.83 14.35 13.30
CA VAL A 25 -5.34 12.97 13.35
C VAL A 25 -4.96 12.17 12.11
N ASN A 26 -4.93 12.79 10.92
CA ASN A 26 -4.40 12.13 9.72
C ASN A 26 -2.90 11.84 9.83
N LYS A 27 -2.14 12.66 10.57
CA LYS A 27 -0.71 12.44 10.83
C LYS A 27 -0.44 11.42 11.95
N VAL A 28 -1.47 10.98 12.67
CA VAL A 28 -1.39 9.95 13.74
C VAL A 28 -1.98 8.61 13.27
N GLY A 29 -2.54 8.56 12.06
CA GLY A 29 -2.85 7.30 11.39
C GLY A 29 -1.58 6.70 10.81
N SER A 30 -1.19 5.51 11.26
CA SER A 30 -0.18 4.70 10.57
C SER A 30 -0.54 4.65 9.08
N SER A 31 0.32 5.14 8.20
CA SER A 31 0.18 4.86 6.77
C SER A 31 0.01 3.35 6.52
N ASP A 32 -0.74 3.03 5.46
CA ASP A 32 -0.93 1.65 5.04
C ASP A 32 0.45 0.98 4.88
N THR A 33 0.63 -0.22 5.44
CA THR A 33 1.88 -0.97 5.24
C THR A 33 2.10 -1.28 3.75
N PRO A 34 3.34 -1.56 3.30
CA PRO A 34 3.60 -1.86 1.90
C PRO A 34 2.68 -2.94 1.32
N LEU A 35 2.48 -4.05 2.03
CA LEU A 35 1.54 -5.10 1.62
C LEU A 35 0.09 -4.63 1.59
N ALA A 36 -0.36 -3.85 2.57
CA ALA A 36 -1.71 -3.31 2.59
C ALA A 36 -1.98 -2.40 1.37
N GLN A 37 -1.00 -1.56 1.02
CA GLN A 37 -1.08 -0.71 -0.18
C GLN A 37 -1.23 -1.55 -1.46
N VAL A 38 -0.42 -2.60 -1.62
CA VAL A 38 -0.52 -3.50 -2.79
C VAL A 38 -1.89 -4.18 -2.86
N LEU A 39 -2.39 -4.71 -1.75
CA LEU A 39 -3.69 -5.40 -1.72
C LEU A 39 -4.89 -4.47 -1.91
N LYS A 40 -4.71 -3.16 -1.71
CA LYS A 40 -5.71 -2.12 -1.97
C LYS A 40 -5.68 -1.69 -3.45
N GLU A 41 -4.49 -1.60 -4.03
CA GLU A 41 -4.29 -1.31 -5.46
C GLU A 41 -4.72 -2.47 -6.37
N ARG A 42 -4.60 -3.70 -5.89
CA ARG A 42 -4.90 -4.93 -6.62
C ARG A 42 -6.00 -5.75 -5.93
N PRO A 43 -7.26 -5.28 -5.94
CA PRO A 43 -8.37 -6.01 -5.33
C PRO A 43 -8.66 -7.35 -6.04
N ASP A 44 -8.25 -7.48 -7.30
CA ASP A 44 -8.35 -8.69 -8.11
C ASP A 44 -7.60 -9.88 -7.50
N LEU A 45 -6.50 -9.65 -6.78
CA LEU A 45 -5.73 -10.70 -6.09
C LEU A 45 -6.52 -11.42 -4.99
N ARG A 46 -7.69 -10.87 -4.59
CA ARG A 46 -8.57 -11.44 -3.57
C ARG A 46 -9.76 -12.21 -4.16
N ASN A 47 -10.02 -12.04 -5.47
CA ASN A 47 -11.29 -12.44 -6.09
C ASN A 47 -11.13 -13.40 -7.28
N GLU A 48 -10.08 -13.27 -8.09
CA GLU A 48 -9.94 -14.02 -9.36
C GLU A 48 -8.86 -15.13 -9.30
N LEU A 49 -9.14 -16.21 -10.04
CA LEU A 49 -8.68 -17.61 -9.87
C LEU A 49 -7.22 -17.93 -10.30
N ALA A 50 -6.30 -16.96 -10.29
CA ALA A 50 -4.89 -17.29 -10.47
C ALA A 50 -4.28 -17.80 -9.15
N THR A 51 -3.31 -18.70 -9.22
CA THR A 51 -2.49 -18.99 -8.03
C THR A 51 -1.55 -17.81 -7.81
N VAL A 52 -1.74 -17.11 -6.70
CA VAL A 52 -0.98 -15.91 -6.33
C VAL A 52 -0.03 -16.22 -5.17
N GLU A 53 1.26 -15.93 -5.36
CA GLU A 53 2.27 -15.86 -4.31
C GLU A 53 2.58 -14.39 -4.02
N ILE A 54 2.35 -13.95 -2.78
CA ILE A 54 2.71 -12.59 -2.32
C ILE A 54 3.82 -12.70 -1.28
N ARG A 55 4.94 -12.01 -1.51
CA ARG A 55 6.07 -11.99 -0.59
C ARG A 55 6.51 -10.57 -0.32
N GLN A 56 6.52 -10.20 0.95
CA GLN A 56 7.05 -8.94 1.42
C GLN A 56 8.46 -9.16 1.98
N TYR A 57 9.36 -8.26 1.62
CA TYR A 57 10.72 -8.20 2.13
C TYR A 57 10.96 -6.80 2.70
N PHE A 58 11.64 -6.76 3.84
CA PHE A 58 12.20 -5.54 4.39
C PHE A 58 13.71 -5.57 4.27
N ASN A 59 14.35 -4.40 4.19
CA ASN A 59 15.81 -4.29 4.13
C ASN A 59 16.50 -4.65 5.45
N THR A 60 15.80 -4.56 6.58
CA THR A 60 16.28 -4.92 7.92
C THR A 60 15.13 -5.48 8.75
N VAL A 61 15.45 -6.23 9.81
CA VAL A 61 14.46 -6.83 10.72
C VAL A 61 13.85 -5.78 11.65
N GLU A 62 14.67 -4.84 12.12
CA GLU A 62 14.26 -3.80 13.06
C GLU A 62 14.30 -2.43 12.37
N SER A 63 13.25 -1.63 12.55
CA SER A 63 13.10 -0.28 11.98
C SER A 63 13.37 -0.20 10.47
N PRO A 64 12.65 -0.97 9.64
CA PRO A 64 12.88 -1.00 8.20
C PRO A 64 12.59 0.34 7.52
N THR A 65 13.42 0.69 6.55
CA THR A 65 13.33 1.95 5.79
C THR A 65 13.03 1.73 4.31
N ALA A 66 13.13 0.48 3.84
CA ALA A 66 12.77 0.08 2.50
C ALA A 66 12.06 -1.27 2.52
N ALA A 67 11.09 -1.43 1.63
CA ALA A 67 10.37 -2.68 1.47
C ALA A 67 10.19 -3.04 -0.01
N GLU A 68 10.06 -4.33 -0.27
CA GLU A 68 9.67 -4.88 -1.56
C GLU A 68 8.48 -5.80 -1.36
N VAL A 69 7.40 -5.60 -2.12
CA VAL A 69 6.29 -6.55 -2.20
C VAL A 69 6.29 -7.16 -3.60
N LYS A 70 6.48 -8.47 -3.65
CA LYS A 70 6.53 -9.26 -4.88
C LYS A 70 5.24 -10.05 -5.01
N VAL A 71 4.49 -9.80 -6.07
CA VAL A 71 3.29 -10.55 -6.44
C VAL A 71 3.65 -11.41 -7.64
N THR A 72 3.54 -12.73 -7.51
CA THR A 72 3.75 -13.68 -8.60
C THR A 72 2.45 -14.43 -8.87
N GLU A 73 1.98 -14.34 -10.10
CA GLU A 73 0.72 -14.91 -10.57
C GLU A 73 1.04 -16.06 -11.54
N THR A 74 0.36 -17.19 -11.38
CA THR A 74 0.52 -18.41 -12.19
C THR A 74 -0.84 -19.03 -12.49
N GLY A 75 -0.89 -19.97 -13.44
CA GLY A 75 -2.16 -20.53 -13.93
C GLY A 75 -2.94 -19.52 -14.77
N LEU A 76 -2.22 -18.70 -15.53
CA LEU A 76 -2.78 -17.65 -16.37
C LEU A 76 -3.49 -18.25 -17.59
N LEU A 77 -4.46 -17.51 -18.13
CA LEU A 77 -5.19 -17.90 -19.35
C LEU A 77 -4.33 -17.84 -20.62
N ASP A 78 -3.30 -17.00 -20.63
CA ASP A 78 -2.35 -16.86 -21.73
C ASP A 78 -1.35 -18.02 -21.72
N ASP A 79 -1.41 -18.87 -22.73
CA ASP A 79 -0.58 -20.07 -22.87
C ASP A 79 0.89 -19.76 -23.25
N SER A 80 1.18 -18.51 -23.60
CA SER A 80 2.53 -18.04 -23.89
C SER A 80 3.26 -17.58 -22.63
N VAL A 81 2.52 -17.27 -21.55
CA VAL A 81 3.06 -16.76 -20.28
C VAL A 81 2.83 -17.78 -19.17
N LYS A 82 3.92 -18.32 -18.64
CA LYS A 82 3.88 -19.25 -17.50
C LYS A 82 3.57 -18.54 -16.19
N SER A 83 4.15 -17.35 -16.00
CA SER A 83 3.98 -16.56 -14.79
C SER A 83 4.21 -15.08 -15.04
N VAL A 84 3.45 -14.24 -14.35
CA VAL A 84 3.66 -12.80 -14.27
C VAL A 84 4.17 -12.47 -12.87
N ARG A 85 5.22 -11.66 -12.78
CA ARG A 85 5.71 -11.14 -11.52
C ARG A 85 5.72 -9.62 -11.55
N THR A 86 5.02 -9.03 -10.59
CA THR A 86 5.05 -7.59 -10.34
C THR A 86 5.74 -7.33 -9.02
N VAL A 87 6.74 -6.45 -9.04
CA VAL A 87 7.54 -6.04 -7.89
C VAL A 87 7.20 -4.59 -7.59
N TYR A 88 6.78 -4.33 -6.35
CA TYR A 88 6.47 -3.01 -5.82
C TYR A 88 7.57 -2.64 -4.82
N ASN A 89 8.22 -1.50 -5.01
CA ASN A 89 9.29 -1.03 -4.12
C ASN A 89 8.78 0.17 -3.32
N PHE A 90 9.09 0.17 -2.02
CA PHE A 90 8.65 1.19 -1.08
C PHE A 90 9.83 1.76 -0.30
N LYS A 91 9.70 3.01 0.13
CA LYS A 91 10.58 3.66 1.11
C LYS A 91 9.75 4.24 2.23
N LEU A 92 10.31 4.26 3.43
CA LEU A 92 9.74 4.96 4.58
C LEU A 92 10.23 6.41 4.57
N VAL A 93 9.31 7.36 4.44
CA VAL A 93 9.56 8.81 4.40
C VAL A 93 8.72 9.46 5.49
N ASP A 94 9.35 10.13 6.44
CA ASP A 94 8.67 10.81 7.56
C ASP A 94 7.70 9.93 8.38
N GLY A 95 7.99 8.62 8.45
CA GLY A 95 7.15 7.64 9.14
C GLY A 95 6.09 7.00 8.23
N ASP A 96 6.01 7.41 6.96
CA ASP A 96 5.05 6.92 5.99
C ASP A 96 5.65 6.08 4.87
N TRP A 97 5.01 4.96 4.57
CA TRP A 97 5.44 4.10 3.46
C TRP A 97 4.98 4.67 2.12
N GLU A 98 5.94 5.04 1.28
CA GLU A 98 5.70 5.56 -0.05
C GLU A 98 6.14 4.56 -1.12
N LYS A 99 5.26 4.25 -2.09
CA LYS A 99 5.62 3.45 -3.25
C LYS A 99 6.52 4.26 -4.18
N THR A 100 7.73 3.76 -4.41
CA THR A 100 8.76 4.42 -5.24
C THR A 100 8.87 3.85 -6.65
N ALA A 101 8.54 2.57 -6.84
CA ALA A 101 8.56 1.95 -8.16
C ALA A 101 7.63 0.73 -8.24
N THR A 102 7.21 0.43 -9.47
CA THR A 102 6.53 -0.82 -9.83
C THR A 102 7.18 -1.38 -11.08
N LYS A 103 7.51 -2.68 -11.08
CA LYS A 103 8.09 -3.37 -12.24
C LYS A 103 7.41 -4.70 -12.48
N THR A 104 6.87 -4.88 -13.69
CA THR A 104 6.31 -6.15 -14.14
C THR A 104 7.30 -6.89 -15.03
N SER A 105 7.31 -8.21 -14.90
CA SER A 105 8.13 -9.13 -15.66
C SER A 105 7.38 -10.42 -15.91
N TYR A 106 7.79 -11.14 -16.95
CA TYR A 106 7.11 -12.32 -17.46
C TYR A 106 8.09 -13.48 -17.49
N GLN A 107 7.63 -14.65 -17.06
CA GLN A 107 8.27 -15.91 -17.35
C GLN A 107 7.50 -16.59 -18.47
N CYS A 108 8.15 -16.81 -19.61
CA CYS A 108 7.48 -17.38 -20.77
C CYS A 108 7.34 -18.89 -20.66
N ALA A 109 6.22 -19.41 -21.15
CA ALA A 109 5.99 -20.86 -21.24
C ALA A 109 6.78 -21.49 -22.40
N ARG A 110 7.05 -20.70 -23.46
CA ARG A 110 7.72 -21.12 -24.69
C ARG A 110 8.85 -20.15 -25.07
N GLY A 111 9.65 -20.52 -26.06
CA GLY A 111 10.75 -19.71 -26.59
C GLY A 111 12.10 -19.95 -25.91
N LYS A 112 13.06 -19.05 -26.14
CA LYS A 112 14.46 -19.23 -25.71
C LYS A 112 14.68 -19.05 -24.20
N ASN A 113 13.83 -18.25 -23.53
CA ASN A 113 13.98 -17.92 -22.12
C ASN A 113 12.73 -18.31 -21.31
N THR A 114 12.62 -19.60 -20.97
CA THR A 114 11.48 -20.16 -20.23
C THR A 114 11.72 -20.28 -18.72
N LYS A 115 12.98 -20.10 -18.29
CA LYS A 115 13.38 -20.30 -16.88
C LYS A 115 13.40 -19.00 -16.09
N ASN A 116 13.75 -17.89 -16.72
CA ASN A 116 13.94 -16.61 -16.03
C ASN A 116 12.81 -15.64 -16.34
N PHE A 117 12.60 -14.70 -15.42
CA PHE A 117 11.74 -13.55 -15.66
C PHE A 117 12.44 -12.54 -16.56
N GLN A 118 11.68 -11.98 -17.50
CA GLN A 118 12.14 -10.95 -18.43
C GLN A 118 11.11 -9.83 -18.55
N THR A 119 11.55 -8.62 -18.88
CA THR A 119 10.65 -7.49 -19.13
C THR A 119 10.08 -7.49 -20.54
N ALA A 120 10.74 -8.19 -21.48
CA ALA A 120 10.21 -8.41 -22.81
C ALA A 120 8.96 -9.31 -22.75
N LYS A 121 7.94 -8.97 -23.54
CA LYS A 121 6.74 -9.80 -23.65
C LYS A 121 7.09 -11.18 -24.18
N CYS A 122 6.34 -12.18 -23.74
CA CYS A 122 6.40 -13.50 -24.35
C CYS A 122 5.85 -13.43 -25.77
N ALA A 123 6.44 -14.24 -26.64
CA ALA A 123 6.09 -14.34 -28.05
C ALA A 123 5.40 -15.68 -28.33
#